data_AF-A0A1G4I8X0-F1
#
_entry.id   AF-A0A1G4I8X0-F1
#
_cell.length_a   1.000
_cell.length_b   1.000
_cell.length_c   1.000
_cell.angle_alpha   90.00
_cell.angle_beta   90.00
_cell.angle_gamma   90.00
#
_symmetry.space_group_name_H-M   'P 1'
#
loop_
_entity.id
_entity.type
_entity.pdbx_description
1 polymer ?
#
loop_
_entity_poly.entity_id
_entity_poly.type
_entity_poly.pdbx_seq_one_letter_code
_entity_poly.pdbx_strand_id
1 'polypeptide(L)'
;MAEFLRQISYKSSAATNYCLGSATAATTATKLSALGCPSFEDITLPDDVKYDEAVISNTGFAKLTPGSIKQTGTAETKCVFLKGGADTSSVLWRENQPEGIKIMAGFVDLAPHETANSEAATMATLNSGTQNGKFSNGAGDAPKTAFNTAPELNEFSTANCGTTADDVIKHVLTANKAKALLESVLQTQEPYKTGKSANKAADEMIKAAADNADTKAEEKILEKIKAQTVTRIEGDKTTTKPLTEAASSDDERRTILLNHLQSREELGKLASELAAAKAAKAPQVPKPDDCKGKWEKLAKKAAKKLQKTEKRSAQRIQTTRQSRKREQKKM
;
A
#
# COMPACT_ATOMS: atom_id res chain seq x y z
N MET A 1 20.35 6.31 35.59
CA MET A 1 21.60 7.12 35.72
C MET A 1 21.32 8.61 35.90
N ALA A 2 20.54 9.27 35.03
CA ALA A 2 20.25 10.70 35.17
C ALA A 2 19.61 11.08 36.53
N GLU A 3 18.60 10.33 36.98
CA GLU A 3 17.99 10.54 38.31
C GLU A 3 18.99 10.34 39.46
N PHE A 4 19.88 9.36 39.35
CA PHE A 4 20.91 9.11 40.35
C PHE A 4 21.89 10.29 40.44
N LEU A 5 22.42 10.77 39.31
CA LEU A 5 23.29 11.93 39.28
C LEU A 5 22.59 13.21 39.78
N ARG A 6 21.28 13.35 39.50
CA ARG A 6 20.47 14.44 40.03
C ARG A 6 20.39 14.35 41.54
N GLN A 7 20.05 13.19 42.10
CA GLN A 7 19.90 12.98 43.55
C GLN A 7 21.19 13.26 44.32
N ILE A 8 22.35 12.76 43.87
CA ILE A 8 23.63 13.01 44.54
C ILE A 8 24.04 14.48 44.50
N SER A 9 23.63 15.21 43.46
CA SER A 9 23.99 16.62 43.28
C SER A 9 23.03 17.54 44.03
N TYR A 10 21.71 17.29 43.91
CA TYR A 10 20.65 18.06 44.55
C TYR A 10 20.72 18.00 46.09
N LYS A 11 21.09 16.84 46.64
CA LYS A 11 21.23 16.66 48.09
C LYS A 11 22.57 17.14 48.64
N SER A 12 23.47 17.63 47.79
CA SER A 12 24.75 18.16 48.22
C SER A 12 24.59 19.58 48.74
N SER A 13 24.98 19.80 49.99
CA SER A 13 25.06 21.13 50.59
C SER A 13 26.42 21.82 50.37
N ALA A 14 27.36 21.16 49.69
CA ALA A 14 28.74 21.61 49.53
C ALA A 14 29.05 21.98 48.07
N ALA A 15 29.77 23.09 47.88
CA ALA A 15 30.28 23.55 46.57
C ALA A 15 31.30 22.59 45.91
N THR A 16 31.63 21.48 46.58
CA THR A 16 32.70 20.55 46.21
C THR A 16 32.25 19.10 46.16
N ASN A 17 30.96 18.76 46.22
CA ASN A 17 30.54 17.34 46.16
C ASN A 17 29.28 17.16 45.31
N TYR A 18 29.35 17.44 44.01
CA TYR A 18 28.25 17.26 43.06
C TYR A 18 28.76 16.84 41.67
N CYS A 19 27.93 16.11 40.92
CA CYS A 19 28.26 15.65 39.57
C CYS A 19 27.42 16.32 38.46
N LEU A 20 26.36 17.03 38.83
CA LEU A 20 25.53 17.83 37.94
C LEU A 20 25.37 19.24 38.51
N GLY A 21 25.66 20.25 37.70
CA GLY A 21 25.62 21.64 38.13
C GLY A 21 26.39 22.57 37.20
N SER A 22 26.60 23.80 37.66
CA SER A 22 27.43 24.80 37.00
C SER A 22 28.87 24.74 37.50
N ALA A 23 29.70 25.69 37.07
CA ALA A 23 31.05 25.88 37.56
C ALA A 23 31.11 26.19 39.06
N THR A 24 30.03 26.71 39.65
CA THR A 24 30.05 27.27 41.00
C THR A 24 29.00 26.67 41.93
N ALA A 25 28.04 25.91 41.41
CA ALA A 25 26.96 25.35 42.22
C ALA A 25 26.46 24.00 41.68
N ALA A 26 26.01 23.16 42.60
CA ALA A 26 25.24 21.96 42.26
C ALA A 26 23.88 22.34 41.64
N THR A 27 23.29 21.41 40.89
CA THR A 27 21.91 21.57 40.41
C THR A 27 20.93 21.60 41.58
N THR A 28 19.95 22.51 41.51
CA THR A 28 18.84 22.61 42.47
C THR A 28 17.58 21.89 41.99
N ALA A 29 17.67 21.16 40.87
CA ALA A 29 16.54 20.45 40.27
C ALA A 29 15.99 19.35 41.19
N THR A 30 14.78 19.56 41.71
CA THR A 30 14.08 18.62 42.61
C THR A 30 13.49 17.41 41.87
N LYS A 31 13.31 17.51 40.55
CA LYS A 31 12.77 16.47 39.65
C LYS A 31 13.53 16.45 38.33
N LEU A 32 13.50 15.33 37.62
CA LEU A 32 14.11 15.18 36.29
C LEU A 32 13.51 16.12 35.23
N SER A 33 12.22 16.44 35.32
CA SER A 33 11.56 17.35 34.39
C SER A 33 12.13 18.77 34.41
N ALA A 34 12.67 19.22 35.55
CA ALA A 34 13.37 20.50 35.66
C ALA A 34 14.73 20.50 34.92
N LEU A 35 15.24 19.32 34.56
CA LEU A 35 16.42 19.15 33.69
C LEU A 35 16.03 18.89 32.23
N GLY A 36 14.76 19.02 31.88
CA GLY A 36 14.25 18.73 30.53
C GLY A 36 14.05 17.24 30.24
N CYS A 37 14.12 16.36 31.25
CA CYS A 37 13.80 14.95 31.11
C CYS A 37 12.32 14.70 31.46
N PRO A 38 11.42 14.47 30.49
CA PRO A 38 9.99 14.26 30.77
C PRO A 38 9.76 13.02 31.64
N SER A 39 8.63 13.00 32.34
CA SER A 39 8.15 11.78 33.00
C SER A 39 7.79 10.75 31.94
N PHE A 40 8.01 9.46 32.22
CA PHE A 40 7.64 8.36 31.33
C PHE A 40 6.17 7.92 31.48
N GLU A 41 5.39 8.63 32.30
CA GLU A 41 3.99 8.30 32.54
C GLU A 41 3.13 8.59 31.28
N ASP A 42 2.54 7.52 30.73
CA ASP A 42 1.48 7.46 29.72
C ASP A 42 1.61 8.45 28.54
N ILE A 43 2.70 8.32 27.79
CA ILE A 43 2.82 8.96 26.47
C ILE A 43 1.83 8.30 25.50
N THR A 44 0.71 8.97 25.27
CA THR A 44 -0.16 8.66 24.12
C THR A 44 0.36 9.43 22.92
N LEU A 45 0.88 8.71 21.93
CA LEU A 45 1.34 9.30 20.67
C LEU A 45 0.14 9.41 19.71
N PRO A 46 -0.04 10.54 19.01
CA PRO A 46 -1.02 10.63 17.93
C PRO A 46 -0.61 9.71 16.77
N ASP A 47 -1.60 9.29 15.97
CA ASP A 47 -1.42 8.34 14.86
C ASP A 47 -0.44 8.84 13.78
N ASP A 48 -0.22 10.16 13.70
CA ASP A 48 0.67 10.83 12.75
C ASP A 48 1.92 11.44 13.40
N VAL A 49 2.28 11.00 14.61
CA VAL A 49 3.44 11.56 15.32
C VAL A 49 4.71 11.40 14.47
N LYS A 50 5.40 12.52 14.26
CA LYS A 50 6.72 12.54 13.63
C LYS A 50 7.78 12.80 14.67
N TYR A 51 8.99 12.33 14.40
CA TYR A 51 10.13 12.74 15.20
C TYR A 51 10.33 14.25 15.03
N ASP A 52 10.66 14.92 16.14
CA ASP A 52 11.21 16.26 16.08
C ASP A 52 12.61 16.13 15.46
N GLU A 53 12.74 16.49 14.18
CA GLU A 53 14.00 16.43 13.43
C GLU A 53 15.09 17.32 14.06
N ALA A 54 14.71 18.30 14.87
CA ALA A 54 15.66 19.09 15.64
C ALA A 54 16.25 18.34 16.84
N VAL A 55 15.67 17.19 17.24
CA VAL A 55 16.15 16.31 18.32
C VAL A 55 16.78 15.03 17.75
N ILE A 56 16.08 14.37 16.82
CA ILE A 56 16.53 13.15 16.14
C ILE A 56 16.47 13.45 14.64
N SER A 57 17.61 13.76 14.04
CA SER A 57 17.73 14.02 12.60
C SER A 57 18.15 12.76 11.85
N ASN A 58 18.14 12.80 10.52
CA ASN A 58 18.68 11.73 9.69
C ASN A 58 20.18 11.45 9.93
N THR A 59 20.92 12.39 10.53
CA THR A 59 22.36 12.26 10.83
C THR A 59 22.65 11.72 12.23
N GLY A 60 21.68 11.73 13.15
CA GLY A 60 21.89 11.34 14.55
C GLY A 60 21.03 12.13 15.55
N PHE A 61 21.44 12.15 16.82
CA PHE A 61 20.82 12.96 17.87
C PHE A 61 21.30 14.41 17.80
N ALA A 62 20.57 15.26 17.07
CA ALA A 62 20.99 16.61 16.68
C ALA A 62 21.32 17.54 17.87
N LYS A 63 20.64 17.38 19.02
CA LYS A 63 20.90 18.21 20.22
C LYS A 63 22.10 17.76 21.05
N LEU A 64 22.71 16.63 20.75
CA LEU A 64 23.92 16.21 21.45
C LEU A 64 25.13 16.99 20.95
N THR A 65 25.83 17.63 21.88
CA THR A 65 27.13 18.24 21.60
C THR A 65 28.23 17.25 22.00
N PRO A 66 29.00 16.70 21.04
CA PRO A 66 30.09 15.79 21.35
C PRO A 66 31.23 16.50 22.05
N GLY A 67 32.04 15.73 22.77
CA GLY A 67 33.25 16.24 23.43
C GLY A 67 33.13 16.28 24.95
N SER A 68 34.08 16.99 25.58
CA SER A 68 34.21 17.02 27.04
C SER A 68 32.96 17.60 27.70
N ILE A 69 32.35 16.84 28.61
CA ILE A 69 31.25 17.29 29.46
C ILE A 69 31.70 17.62 30.88
N LYS A 70 32.99 17.42 31.20
CA LYS A 70 33.56 17.89 32.46
C LYS A 70 33.76 19.41 32.42
N GLN A 71 33.45 20.05 33.55
CA GLN A 71 33.80 21.45 33.80
C GLN A 71 35.33 21.58 33.92
N THR A 72 35.93 22.67 33.45
CA THR A 72 37.39 22.85 33.51
C THR A 72 37.88 23.20 34.93
N GLY A 73 39.11 22.77 35.27
CA GLY A 73 39.88 23.27 36.40
C GLY A 73 39.55 22.76 37.82
N THR A 74 38.39 22.11 38.06
CA THR A 74 38.02 21.57 39.40
C THR A 74 37.02 20.40 39.35
N ALA A 75 36.82 19.75 38.20
CA ALA A 75 35.80 18.70 38.08
C ALA A 75 36.04 17.50 38.99
N GLU A 76 37.31 17.13 39.20
CA GLU A 76 37.72 16.06 40.11
C GLU A 76 37.28 16.32 41.55
N THR A 77 37.39 17.56 42.02
CA THR A 77 37.09 17.86 43.42
C THR A 77 35.61 17.76 43.68
N LYS A 78 34.79 18.07 42.65
CA LYS A 78 33.33 18.12 42.69
C LYS A 78 32.67 16.76 42.49
N CYS A 79 33.04 16.01 41.45
CA CYS A 79 32.34 14.78 41.10
C CYS A 79 33.15 13.55 41.48
N VAL A 80 32.59 12.69 42.34
CA VAL A 80 33.24 11.45 42.80
C VAL A 80 33.63 10.50 41.66
N PHE A 81 32.88 10.48 40.56
CA PHE A 81 33.20 9.67 39.37
C PHE A 81 34.42 10.18 38.61
N LEU A 82 34.85 11.41 38.85
CA LEU A 82 36.02 12.04 38.23
C LEU A 82 37.15 12.23 39.24
N LYS A 83 37.10 11.56 40.41
CA LYS A 83 38.22 11.58 41.37
C LYS A 83 39.24 10.52 41.01
N GLY A 84 40.39 10.96 40.53
CA GLY A 84 41.61 10.16 40.40
C GLY A 84 42.53 10.30 41.61
N GLY A 85 43.38 9.30 41.82
CA GLY A 85 44.42 9.32 42.83
C GLY A 85 44.98 7.93 43.09
N ALA A 86 46.13 7.86 43.76
CA ALA A 86 46.78 6.59 44.10
C ALA A 86 45.84 5.64 44.85
N ASP A 87 46.07 4.33 44.67
CA ASP A 87 45.32 3.19 45.24
C ASP A 87 45.17 3.28 46.77
N THR A 88 44.17 4.04 47.19
CA THR A 88 43.83 4.33 48.58
C THR A 88 42.35 4.02 48.80
N SER A 89 41.93 3.81 50.05
CA SER A 89 40.53 3.51 50.38
C SER A 89 39.53 4.65 50.07
N SER A 90 40.00 5.77 49.54
CA SER A 90 39.23 6.98 49.20
C SER A 90 39.01 7.20 47.71
N VAL A 91 39.55 6.35 46.83
CA VAL A 91 39.38 6.46 45.36
C VAL A 91 38.48 5.35 44.82
N LEU A 92 37.59 5.71 43.88
CA LEU A 92 36.63 4.77 43.27
C LEU A 92 37.30 3.91 42.18
N TRP A 93 38.32 4.45 41.53
CA TRP A 93 39.07 3.84 40.43
C TRP A 93 40.44 3.39 40.96
N ARG A 94 40.95 2.24 40.48
CA ARG A 94 42.20 1.63 40.96
C ARG A 94 43.30 1.54 39.89
N GLU A 95 44.55 1.55 40.36
CA GLU A 95 45.85 1.86 39.72
C GLU A 95 46.14 1.21 38.35
N ASN A 96 45.57 0.06 38.03
CA ASN A 96 45.90 -0.69 36.82
C ASN A 96 44.76 -0.67 35.79
N GLN A 97 44.71 0.45 35.06
CA GLN A 97 43.90 0.70 33.86
C GLN A 97 42.46 0.18 33.92
N PRO A 98 41.53 0.91 34.54
CA PRO A 98 40.13 0.64 34.30
C PRO A 98 39.85 0.91 32.82
N GLU A 99 39.39 -0.10 32.09
CA GLU A 99 38.83 0.12 30.76
C GLU A 99 37.77 1.23 30.86
N GLY A 100 37.80 2.18 29.93
CA GLY A 100 36.85 3.29 29.92
C GLY A 100 35.41 2.77 30.01
N ILE A 101 34.61 3.37 30.89
CA ILE A 101 33.27 2.88 31.19
C ILE A 101 32.24 3.72 30.46
N LYS A 102 31.37 3.02 29.72
CA LYS A 102 30.18 3.59 29.11
C LYS A 102 29.08 3.73 30.16
N ILE A 103 28.71 4.97 30.48
CA ILE A 103 27.59 5.27 31.38
C ILE A 103 26.45 5.94 30.60
N MET A 104 25.32 6.15 31.29
CA MET A 104 24.10 6.69 30.67
C MET A 104 23.71 5.91 29.41
N ALA A 105 23.61 4.58 29.54
CA ALA A 105 23.38 3.67 28.42
C ALA A 105 24.42 3.71 27.29
N GLY A 106 25.52 4.46 27.40
CA GLY A 106 26.53 4.59 26.34
C GLY A 106 26.61 5.97 25.69
N PHE A 107 25.79 6.92 26.14
CA PHE A 107 25.88 8.32 25.70
C PHE A 107 27.11 9.05 26.25
N VAL A 108 27.68 8.57 27.36
CA VAL A 108 28.84 9.20 28.01
C VAL A 108 29.92 8.15 28.25
N ASP A 109 31.12 8.47 27.78
CA ASP A 109 32.34 7.74 28.05
C ASP A 109 33.06 8.38 29.24
N LEU A 110 33.27 7.59 30.29
CA LEU A 110 34.14 7.95 31.41
C LEU A 110 35.49 7.25 31.24
N ALA A 111 36.55 8.04 31.10
CA ALA A 111 37.92 7.57 31.18
C ALA A 111 38.48 7.96 32.56
N PRO A 112 38.53 7.03 33.52
CA PRO A 112 39.18 7.28 34.79
C PRO A 112 40.69 7.47 34.60
N HIS A 113 41.32 8.16 35.54
CA HIS A 113 42.75 8.41 35.52
C HIS A 113 43.31 8.49 36.95
N GLU A 114 44.59 8.17 37.12
CA GLU A 114 45.28 8.14 38.42
C GLU A 114 45.86 9.50 38.82
N THR A 115 46.21 10.32 37.84
CA THR A 115 46.59 11.73 38.02
C THR A 115 45.38 12.64 38.10
N ALA A 116 45.37 13.50 39.11
CA ALA A 116 44.45 14.61 39.26
C ALA A 116 44.31 15.42 37.96
N ASN A 117 43.06 15.72 37.57
CA ASN A 117 42.58 16.52 36.44
C ASN A 117 42.71 15.86 35.07
N SER A 118 43.20 14.63 35.01
CA SER A 118 43.38 13.87 33.79
C SER A 118 42.19 12.96 33.46
N GLU A 119 41.19 12.86 34.33
CA GLU A 119 39.96 12.11 34.10
C GLU A 119 39.18 12.73 32.95
N ALA A 120 38.59 11.93 32.07
CA ALA A 120 37.75 12.42 30.99
C ALA A 120 36.30 11.96 31.18
N ALA A 121 35.37 12.89 30.97
CA ALA A 121 33.97 12.58 30.74
C ALA A 121 33.62 13.18 29.39
N THR A 122 33.28 12.33 28.42
CA THR A 122 33.07 12.72 27.04
C THR A 122 31.70 12.27 26.58
N MET A 123 30.91 13.19 26.01
CA MET A 123 29.69 12.83 25.30
C MET A 123 30.07 12.13 24.00
N ALA A 124 29.50 10.94 23.77
CA ALA A 124 29.72 10.19 22.54
C ALA A 124 29.27 10.99 21.31
N THR A 125 30.02 10.89 20.21
CA THR A 125 29.65 11.50 18.93
C THR A 125 28.52 10.73 18.29
N LEU A 126 27.30 11.10 18.68
CA LEU A 126 26.06 10.50 18.20
C LEU A 126 25.15 11.52 17.49
N ASN A 127 25.62 12.75 17.26
CA ASN A 127 24.89 13.79 16.50
C ASN A 127 25.11 13.68 14.98
N SER A 128 26.05 12.84 14.56
CA SER A 128 26.47 12.62 13.18
C SER A 128 27.03 11.21 13.03
N GLY A 129 27.18 10.72 11.81
CA GLY A 129 27.84 9.43 11.51
C GLY A 129 26.91 8.30 11.08
N THR A 130 25.63 8.58 10.90
CA THR A 130 24.71 7.65 10.23
C THR A 130 24.98 7.59 8.73
N GLN A 131 24.61 6.47 8.11
CA GLN A 131 24.51 6.30 6.67
C GLN A 131 23.10 5.78 6.38
N ASN A 132 22.40 6.44 5.45
CA ASN A 132 21.00 6.12 5.13
C ASN A 132 20.09 6.07 6.38
N GLY A 133 20.26 7.03 7.30
CA GLY A 133 19.45 7.11 8.51
C GLY A 133 19.75 6.05 9.58
N LYS A 134 20.85 5.30 9.47
CA LYS A 134 21.26 4.31 10.48
C LYS A 134 22.74 4.41 10.82
N PHE A 135 23.07 4.23 12.10
CA PHE A 135 24.45 4.01 12.54
C PHE A 135 24.91 2.61 12.16
N SER A 136 26.14 2.48 11.67
CA SER A 136 26.80 1.18 11.51
C SER A 136 27.14 0.58 12.88
N ASN A 137 27.18 -0.76 12.95
CA ASN A 137 27.58 -1.52 14.16
C ASN A 137 26.80 -1.13 15.43
N GLY A 138 25.48 -0.97 15.33
CA GLY A 138 24.64 -0.65 16.49
C GLY A 138 24.60 -1.74 17.57
N ALA A 139 24.93 -3.00 17.23
CA ALA A 139 24.93 -4.11 18.17
C ALA A 139 25.92 -3.87 19.32
N GLY A 140 25.42 -3.89 20.57
CA GLY A 140 26.21 -3.61 21.77
C GLY A 140 26.34 -2.13 22.14
N ASP A 141 25.77 -1.23 21.34
CA ASP A 141 25.70 0.21 21.58
C ASP A 141 24.22 0.62 21.68
N ALA A 142 23.72 0.71 22.91
CA ALA A 142 22.29 0.96 23.17
C ALA A 142 21.77 2.26 22.50
N PRO A 143 22.49 3.39 22.50
CA PRO A 143 22.09 4.62 21.82
C PRO A 143 21.93 4.43 20.31
N LYS A 144 22.91 3.77 19.66
CA LYS A 144 22.82 3.48 18.23
C LYS A 144 21.72 2.47 17.91
N THR A 145 21.53 1.47 18.77
CA THR A 145 20.43 0.50 18.65
C THR A 145 19.09 1.23 18.70
N ALA A 146 18.87 2.05 19.73
CA ALA A 146 17.65 2.83 19.90
C ALA A 146 17.41 3.79 18.72
N PHE A 147 18.46 4.47 18.25
CA PHE A 147 18.38 5.33 17.08
C PHE A 147 18.00 4.55 15.81
N ASN A 148 18.57 3.36 15.58
CA ASN A 148 18.30 2.58 14.37
C ASN A 148 16.90 1.95 14.36
N THR A 149 16.34 1.59 15.52
CA THR A 149 15.00 1.00 15.63
C THR A 149 13.90 2.05 15.48
N ALA A 150 14.14 3.30 15.85
CA ALA A 150 13.15 4.37 15.75
C ALA A 150 12.65 4.61 14.30
N PRO A 151 13.51 4.80 13.28
CA PRO A 151 13.09 4.91 11.88
C PRO A 151 12.30 3.72 11.38
N GLU A 152 12.58 2.49 11.84
CA GLU A 152 11.83 1.30 11.41
C GLU A 152 10.36 1.34 11.82
N LEU A 153 10.02 2.04 12.91
CA LEU A 153 8.64 2.27 13.32
C LEU A 153 7.96 3.35 12.46
N ASN A 154 8.68 4.41 12.09
CA ASN A 154 8.13 5.50 11.26
C ASN A 154 8.06 5.15 9.76
N GLU A 155 8.96 4.31 9.28
CA GLU A 155 8.99 3.83 7.89
C GLU A 155 8.19 2.55 7.72
N PHE A 156 7.56 2.03 8.78
CA PHE A 156 6.68 0.88 8.70
C PHE A 156 5.47 1.23 7.84
N SER A 157 5.56 0.91 6.55
CA SER A 157 4.48 1.09 5.60
C SER A 157 3.80 -0.25 5.36
N THR A 158 2.50 -0.30 5.59
CA THR A 158 1.64 -1.34 5.01
C THR A 158 1.39 -1.03 3.54
N ALA A 159 2.44 -0.81 2.74
CA ALA A 159 2.40 -0.34 1.35
C ALA A 159 1.45 -1.13 0.41
N ASN A 160 0.95 -2.28 0.87
CA ASN A 160 0.05 -3.17 0.16
C ASN A 160 -1.44 -3.01 0.53
N CYS A 161 -1.75 -2.22 1.56
CA CYS A 161 -3.11 -1.85 1.94
C CYS A 161 -3.26 -0.38 1.58
N GLY A 162 -3.78 -0.08 0.39
CA GLY A 162 -4.00 1.31 -0.06
C GLY A 162 -4.66 2.16 1.02
N THR A 163 -4.30 3.44 1.10
CA THR A 163 -4.79 4.37 2.15
C THR A 163 -6.24 4.78 1.92
N THR A 164 -6.78 4.50 0.73
CA THR A 164 -8.18 4.73 0.37
C THR A 164 -8.79 3.48 -0.29
N ALA A 165 -10.13 3.39 -0.29
CA ALA A 165 -10.84 2.32 -1.01
C ALA A 165 -10.50 2.31 -2.52
N ASP A 166 -10.29 3.50 -3.11
CA ASP A 166 -9.87 3.64 -4.51
C ASP A 166 -8.51 3.02 -4.77
N ASP A 167 -7.54 3.30 -3.90
CA ASP A 167 -6.18 2.78 -4.02
C ASP A 167 -6.15 1.26 -3.88
N VAL A 168 -6.95 0.72 -2.96
CA VAL A 168 -7.11 -0.73 -2.80
C VAL A 168 -7.69 -1.36 -4.07
N ILE A 169 -8.78 -0.80 -4.61
CA ILE A 169 -9.42 -1.32 -5.83
C ILE A 169 -8.44 -1.28 -7.01
N LYS A 170 -7.77 -0.15 -7.23
CA LYS A 170 -6.77 0.00 -8.29
C LYS A 170 -5.63 -1.00 -8.12
N HIS A 171 -5.08 -1.12 -6.91
CA HIS A 171 -3.99 -2.03 -6.64
C HIS A 171 -4.37 -3.50 -6.91
N VAL A 172 -5.55 -3.93 -6.47
CA VAL A 172 -6.05 -5.30 -6.72
C VAL A 172 -6.21 -5.59 -8.21
N LEU A 173 -6.65 -4.61 -9.00
CA LEU A 173 -6.80 -4.72 -10.45
C LEU A 173 -5.45 -4.73 -11.16
N THR A 174 -4.58 -3.76 -10.89
CA THR A 174 -3.23 -3.65 -11.49
C THR A 174 -2.35 -4.87 -11.15
N ALA A 175 -2.48 -5.41 -9.93
CA ALA A 175 -1.75 -6.61 -9.50
C ALA A 175 -2.32 -7.92 -10.06
N ASN A 176 -3.33 -7.87 -10.94
CA ASN A 176 -4.03 -9.03 -11.53
C ASN A 176 -4.64 -10.01 -10.49
N LYS A 177 -4.86 -9.56 -9.25
CA LYS A 177 -5.42 -10.40 -8.19
C LYS A 177 -6.89 -10.72 -8.46
N ALA A 178 -7.66 -9.76 -8.96
CA ALA A 178 -9.04 -9.98 -9.37
C ALA A 178 -9.15 -11.01 -10.51
N LYS A 179 -8.27 -10.90 -11.52
CA LYS A 179 -8.19 -11.89 -12.61
C LYS A 179 -7.89 -13.29 -12.08
N ALA A 180 -6.91 -13.43 -11.20
CA ALA A 180 -6.52 -14.73 -10.65
C ALA A 180 -7.66 -15.39 -9.85
N LEU A 181 -8.41 -14.61 -9.06
CA LEU A 181 -9.59 -15.10 -8.35
C LEU A 181 -10.70 -15.53 -9.32
N LEU A 182 -10.97 -14.71 -10.34
CA LEU A 182 -11.99 -15.01 -11.34
C LEU A 182 -11.64 -16.28 -12.14
N GLU A 183 -10.38 -16.43 -12.54
CA GLU A 183 -9.87 -17.65 -13.18
C GLU A 183 -10.10 -18.87 -12.30
N SER A 184 -9.75 -18.80 -11.00
CA SER A 184 -9.92 -19.90 -10.05
C SER A 184 -11.39 -20.30 -9.93
N VAL A 185 -12.31 -19.34 -9.86
CA VAL A 185 -13.76 -19.63 -9.84
C VAL A 185 -14.19 -20.29 -11.15
N LEU A 186 -13.79 -19.75 -12.30
CA LEU A 186 -14.17 -20.28 -13.61
C LEU A 186 -13.66 -21.71 -13.83
N GLN A 187 -12.46 -22.05 -13.37
CA GLN A 187 -11.91 -23.41 -13.47
C GLN A 187 -12.81 -24.47 -12.79
N THR A 188 -13.68 -24.06 -11.85
CA THR A 188 -14.62 -24.97 -11.18
C THR A 188 -15.93 -25.18 -11.93
N GLN A 189 -16.22 -24.36 -12.95
CA GLN A 189 -17.52 -24.26 -13.61
C GLN A 189 -17.48 -24.70 -15.08
N GLU A 190 -18.50 -25.42 -15.55
CA GLU A 190 -18.65 -25.68 -16.98
C GLU A 190 -19.02 -24.40 -17.73
N PRO A 191 -18.51 -24.18 -18.98
CA PRO A 191 -17.66 -25.08 -19.78
C PRO A 191 -16.14 -24.90 -19.55
N TYR A 192 -15.73 -24.04 -18.62
CA TYR A 192 -14.32 -23.69 -18.40
C TYR A 192 -13.54 -24.76 -17.63
N LYS A 193 -14.27 -25.63 -16.92
CA LYS A 193 -13.73 -26.81 -16.27
C LYS A 193 -13.19 -27.87 -17.25
N THR A 194 -13.84 -28.06 -18.41
CA THR A 194 -13.55 -29.20 -19.30
C THR A 194 -13.23 -28.87 -20.75
N GLY A 195 -13.34 -27.61 -21.20
CA GLY A 195 -13.07 -27.31 -22.62
C GLY A 195 -12.74 -25.87 -23.01
N LYS A 196 -13.05 -24.87 -22.18
CA LYS A 196 -12.69 -23.47 -22.44
C LYS A 196 -11.61 -22.97 -21.49
N SER A 197 -10.70 -22.13 -21.98
CA SER A 197 -9.66 -21.51 -21.14
C SER A 197 -10.30 -20.54 -20.13
N ALA A 198 -10.22 -20.89 -18.84
CA ALA A 198 -10.65 -20.02 -17.73
C ALA A 198 -9.85 -18.71 -17.68
N ASN A 199 -8.55 -18.75 -17.95
CA ASN A 199 -7.68 -17.57 -17.98
C ASN A 199 -8.14 -16.56 -19.04
N LYS A 200 -8.37 -17.03 -20.28
CA LYS A 200 -8.83 -16.18 -21.38
C LYS A 200 -10.21 -15.57 -21.07
N ALA A 201 -11.10 -16.37 -20.49
CA ALA A 201 -12.43 -15.90 -20.10
C ALA A 201 -12.36 -14.86 -18.97
N ALA A 202 -11.49 -15.05 -17.98
CA ALA A 202 -11.26 -14.07 -16.93
C ALA A 202 -10.71 -12.75 -17.52
N ASP A 203 -9.77 -12.82 -18.47
CA ASP A 203 -9.28 -11.63 -19.19
C ASP A 203 -10.40 -10.93 -19.95
N GLU A 204 -11.20 -11.66 -20.72
CA GLU A 204 -12.32 -11.10 -21.47
C GLU A 204 -13.36 -10.46 -20.56
N MET A 205 -13.64 -11.04 -19.39
CA MET A 205 -14.55 -10.49 -18.39
C MET A 205 -14.02 -9.20 -17.77
N ILE A 206 -12.74 -9.15 -17.38
CA ILE A 206 -12.12 -7.92 -16.86
C ILE A 206 -12.09 -6.84 -17.95
N LYS A 207 -11.74 -7.21 -19.20
CA LYS A 207 -11.76 -6.29 -20.34
C LYS A 207 -13.16 -5.77 -20.64
N ALA A 208 -14.18 -6.62 -20.60
CA ALA A 208 -15.58 -6.22 -20.76
C ALA A 208 -16.04 -5.28 -19.64
N ALA A 209 -15.66 -5.56 -18.39
CA ALA A 209 -15.92 -4.67 -17.27
C ALA A 209 -15.31 -3.29 -17.51
N ALA A 210 -14.12 -3.22 -18.11
CA ALA A 210 -13.44 -1.99 -18.50
C ALA A 210 -13.87 -1.37 -19.85
N ASP A 211 -15.06 -1.70 -20.39
CA ASP A 211 -15.53 -1.22 -21.71
C ASP A 211 -14.60 -1.53 -22.88
N ASN A 212 -13.88 -2.65 -22.79
CA ASN A 212 -12.85 -3.07 -23.73
C ASN A 212 -11.68 -2.09 -23.85
N ALA A 213 -11.44 -1.25 -22.83
CA ALA A 213 -10.29 -0.37 -22.80
C ALA A 213 -8.97 -1.15 -22.88
N ASP A 214 -8.08 -0.73 -23.77
CA ASP A 214 -6.76 -1.34 -23.96
C ASP A 214 -5.69 -0.81 -23.00
N THR A 215 -5.99 0.30 -22.30
CA THR A 215 -5.16 0.89 -21.23
C THR A 215 -6.05 1.45 -20.14
N LYS A 216 -5.54 1.58 -18.90
CA LYS A 216 -6.27 2.17 -17.78
C LYS A 216 -7.60 1.45 -17.46
N ALA A 217 -7.56 0.13 -17.53
CA ALA A 217 -8.72 -0.71 -17.29
C ALA A 217 -9.18 -0.58 -15.83
N GLU A 218 -8.22 -0.42 -14.91
CA GLU A 218 -8.44 -0.21 -13.49
C GLU A 218 -9.19 1.09 -13.20
N GLU A 219 -8.87 2.20 -13.87
CA GLU A 219 -9.63 3.45 -13.74
C GLU A 219 -11.04 3.30 -14.29
N LYS A 220 -11.22 2.64 -15.44
CA LYS A 220 -12.54 2.44 -16.05
C LYS A 220 -13.45 1.59 -15.18
N ILE A 221 -12.92 0.51 -14.60
CA ILE A 221 -13.65 -0.34 -13.67
C ILE A 221 -14.01 0.45 -12.40
N LEU A 222 -13.07 1.23 -11.85
CA LEU A 222 -13.35 2.07 -10.68
C LEU A 222 -14.42 3.13 -10.98
N GLU A 223 -14.34 3.81 -12.12
CA GLU A 223 -15.35 4.78 -12.57
C GLU A 223 -16.74 4.15 -12.64
N LYS A 224 -16.86 2.92 -13.17
CA LYS A 224 -18.13 2.19 -13.20
C LYS A 224 -18.66 1.83 -11.83
N ILE A 225 -17.79 1.33 -10.95
CA ILE A 225 -18.18 1.03 -9.56
C ILE A 225 -18.72 2.30 -8.90
N LYS A 226 -18.05 3.44 -9.08
CA LYS A 226 -18.49 4.73 -8.52
C LYS A 226 -19.78 5.26 -9.13
N ALA A 227 -19.98 5.05 -10.43
CA ALA A 227 -21.18 5.48 -11.13
C ALA A 227 -22.41 4.62 -10.81
N GLN A 228 -22.22 3.45 -10.21
CA GLN A 228 -23.30 2.53 -9.93
C GLN A 228 -24.18 3.01 -8.78
N THR A 229 -25.49 2.98 -9.00
CA THR A 229 -26.49 3.19 -7.98
C THR A 229 -26.98 1.84 -7.47
N VAL A 230 -27.23 1.76 -6.16
CA VAL A 230 -27.73 0.56 -5.49
C VAL A 230 -28.94 0.92 -4.65
N THR A 231 -29.88 -0.03 -4.56
CA THR A 231 -30.99 0.06 -3.61
C THR A 231 -30.44 -0.26 -2.23
N ARG A 232 -30.32 0.75 -1.37
CA ARG A 232 -29.83 0.63 0.00
C ARG A 232 -30.95 0.41 0.99
N ILE A 233 -30.65 -0.28 2.08
CA ILE A 233 -31.51 -0.33 3.26
C ILE A 233 -31.03 0.74 4.24
N GLU A 234 -31.90 1.67 4.59
CA GLU A 234 -31.65 2.71 5.59
C GLU A 234 -32.76 2.64 6.64
N GLY A 235 -32.46 2.06 7.80
CA GLY A 235 -33.47 1.78 8.81
C GLY A 235 -34.54 0.79 8.31
N ASP A 236 -35.79 1.25 8.23
CA ASP A 236 -36.97 0.49 7.81
C ASP A 236 -37.35 0.69 6.33
N LYS A 237 -36.56 1.48 5.58
CA LYS A 237 -36.88 1.87 4.20
C LYS A 237 -35.77 1.50 3.22
N THR A 238 -36.13 1.44 1.94
CA THR A 238 -35.19 1.29 0.83
C THR A 238 -35.06 2.58 0.04
N THR A 239 -33.84 3.01 -0.23
CA THR A 239 -33.53 4.23 -1.03
C THR A 239 -32.50 3.90 -2.11
N THR A 240 -32.65 4.49 -3.30
CA THR A 240 -31.65 4.34 -4.37
C THR A 240 -30.58 5.40 -4.23
N LYS A 241 -29.33 4.98 -4.00
CA LYS A 241 -28.19 5.88 -3.77
C LYS A 241 -26.95 5.45 -4.54
N PRO A 242 -26.07 6.38 -4.93
CA PRO A 242 -24.80 6.03 -5.55
C PRO A 242 -23.89 5.32 -4.55
N LEU A 243 -23.05 4.39 -5.03
CA LEU A 243 -22.07 3.70 -4.17
C LEU A 243 -21.07 4.64 -3.50
N THR A 244 -20.86 5.83 -4.07
CA THR A 244 -19.97 6.87 -3.54
C THR A 244 -20.53 7.58 -2.30
N GLU A 245 -21.83 7.50 -2.03
CA GLU A 245 -22.40 8.07 -0.81
C GLU A 245 -22.04 7.19 0.38
N ALA A 246 -21.59 7.79 1.49
CA ALA A 246 -21.22 7.05 2.69
C ALA A 246 -22.43 6.31 3.30
N ALA A 247 -22.20 5.13 3.87
CA ALA A 247 -23.19 4.36 4.61
C ALA A 247 -22.54 3.76 5.87
N SER A 248 -23.36 3.33 6.83
CA SER A 248 -22.85 2.54 7.95
C SER A 248 -22.48 1.12 7.48
N SER A 249 -21.55 0.45 8.18
CA SER A 249 -21.15 -0.91 7.79
C SER A 249 -22.30 -1.92 7.83
N ASP A 250 -23.29 -1.70 8.71
CA ASP A 250 -24.47 -2.56 8.81
C ASP A 250 -25.42 -2.33 7.62
N ASP A 251 -25.60 -1.08 7.21
CA ASP A 251 -26.41 -0.75 6.03
C ASP A 251 -25.76 -1.28 4.74
N GLU A 252 -24.43 -1.23 4.63
CA GLU A 252 -23.69 -1.83 3.51
C GLU A 252 -23.92 -3.34 3.44
N ARG A 253 -23.79 -4.06 4.56
CA ARG A 253 -24.03 -5.51 4.62
C ARG A 253 -25.46 -5.88 4.28
N ARG A 254 -26.45 -5.15 4.81
CA ARG A 254 -27.87 -5.32 4.50
C ARG A 254 -28.15 -5.05 3.02
N THR A 255 -27.51 -4.03 2.46
CA THR A 255 -27.61 -3.70 1.03
C THR A 255 -27.04 -4.81 0.15
N ILE A 256 -25.88 -5.38 0.50
CA ILE A 256 -25.30 -6.52 -0.24
C ILE A 256 -26.26 -7.71 -0.23
N LEU A 257 -26.82 -8.04 0.94
CA LEU A 257 -27.80 -9.12 1.06
C LEU A 257 -29.06 -8.86 0.23
N LEU A 258 -29.59 -7.63 0.27
CA LEU A 258 -30.77 -7.26 -0.53
C LEU A 258 -30.51 -7.43 -2.03
N ASN A 259 -29.40 -6.89 -2.54
CA ASN A 259 -29.06 -7.02 -3.96
C ASN A 259 -28.87 -8.49 -4.35
N HIS A 260 -28.27 -9.31 -3.49
CA HIS A 260 -28.15 -10.75 -3.73
C HIS A 260 -29.52 -11.44 -3.83
N LEU A 261 -30.47 -11.11 -2.95
CA LEU A 261 -31.83 -11.64 -3.01
C LEU A 261 -32.57 -11.20 -4.27
N GLN A 262 -32.46 -9.93 -4.66
CA GLN A 262 -33.05 -9.39 -5.88
C GLN A 262 -32.49 -10.09 -7.13
N SER A 263 -31.17 -10.25 -7.23
CA SER A 263 -30.56 -11.00 -8.34
C SER A 263 -31.05 -12.46 -8.40
N ARG A 264 -31.27 -13.11 -7.25
CA ARG A 264 -31.83 -14.47 -7.23
C ARG A 264 -33.28 -14.52 -7.71
N GLU A 265 -34.09 -13.54 -7.34
CA GLU A 265 -35.47 -13.42 -7.80
C GLU A 265 -35.53 -13.20 -9.32
N GLU A 266 -34.71 -12.30 -9.85
CA GLU A 266 -34.59 -12.03 -11.29
C GLU A 266 -34.14 -13.29 -12.06
N LEU A 267 -33.16 -14.04 -11.54
CA LEU A 267 -32.74 -15.32 -12.11
C LEU A 267 -33.88 -16.35 -12.13
N GLY A 268 -34.68 -16.42 -11.06
CA GLY A 268 -35.86 -17.29 -11.00
C GLY A 268 -36.91 -16.92 -12.06
N LYS A 269 -37.12 -15.61 -12.26
CA LYS A 269 -38.01 -15.09 -13.31
C LYS A 269 -37.50 -15.44 -14.70
N LEU A 270 -36.23 -15.17 -15.00
CA LEU A 270 -35.57 -15.50 -16.27
C LEU A 270 -35.62 -17.01 -16.56
N ALA A 271 -35.39 -17.85 -15.55
CA ALA A 271 -35.50 -19.30 -15.70
C ALA A 271 -36.93 -19.74 -16.05
N SER A 272 -37.93 -19.13 -15.43
CA SER A 272 -39.35 -19.38 -15.70
C SER A 272 -39.74 -18.92 -17.11
N GLU A 273 -39.30 -17.72 -17.52
CA GLU A 273 -39.50 -17.20 -18.87
C GLU A 273 -38.83 -18.08 -19.94
N LEU A 274 -37.61 -18.56 -19.67
CA LEU A 274 -36.92 -19.49 -20.55
C LEU A 274 -37.66 -20.83 -20.67
N ALA A 275 -38.18 -21.37 -19.56
CA ALA A 275 -38.97 -22.59 -19.55
C ALA A 275 -40.27 -22.41 -20.36
N ALA A 276 -40.97 -21.29 -20.16
CA ALA A 276 -42.17 -20.94 -20.92
C ALA A 276 -41.87 -20.76 -22.41
N ALA A 277 -40.78 -20.08 -22.77
CA ALA A 277 -40.36 -19.90 -24.17
C ALA A 277 -39.99 -21.23 -24.84
N LYS A 278 -39.35 -22.16 -24.11
CA LYS A 278 -39.07 -23.52 -24.58
C LYS A 278 -40.36 -24.32 -24.80
N ALA A 279 -41.36 -24.16 -23.92
CA ALA A 279 -42.67 -24.81 -24.07
C ALA A 279 -43.51 -24.21 -25.23
N ALA A 280 -43.29 -22.93 -25.56
CA ALA A 280 -44.09 -22.19 -26.55
C ALA A 280 -43.68 -22.39 -28.03
N LYS A 281 -42.70 -23.27 -28.37
CA LYS A 281 -42.43 -23.65 -29.78
C LYS A 281 -42.12 -25.13 -29.97
N ALA A 282 -43.13 -25.85 -30.47
CA ALA A 282 -42.95 -26.81 -31.56
C ALA A 282 -44.01 -26.58 -32.66
N PRO A 283 -43.91 -25.52 -33.50
CA PRO A 283 -44.32 -25.67 -34.88
C PRO A 283 -43.34 -26.67 -35.51
N GLN A 284 -43.87 -27.72 -36.16
CA GLN A 284 -43.07 -28.72 -36.86
C GLN A 284 -41.93 -28.05 -37.62
N VAL A 285 -40.70 -28.34 -37.20
CA VAL A 285 -39.49 -28.04 -37.96
C VAL A 285 -39.67 -28.73 -39.31
N PRO A 286 -39.67 -28.01 -40.45
CA PRO A 286 -39.59 -28.65 -41.75
C PRO A 286 -38.36 -29.54 -41.72
N LYS A 287 -38.52 -30.83 -42.06
CA LYS A 287 -37.41 -31.78 -42.00
C LYS A 287 -36.29 -31.26 -42.92
N PRO A 288 -35.02 -31.60 -42.66
CA PRO A 288 -33.88 -31.12 -43.46
C PRO A 288 -34.05 -31.31 -44.99
N ASP A 289 -34.88 -32.26 -45.42
CA ASP A 289 -35.22 -32.50 -46.82
C ASP A 289 -36.10 -31.41 -47.48
N ASP A 290 -36.87 -30.65 -46.71
CA ASP A 290 -37.74 -29.57 -47.22
C ASP A 290 -36.94 -28.37 -47.74
N CYS A 291 -35.70 -28.19 -47.26
CA CYS A 291 -34.79 -27.17 -47.75
C CYS A 291 -34.14 -27.57 -49.10
N LYS A 292 -33.92 -28.86 -49.35
CA LYS A 292 -33.21 -29.34 -50.55
C LYS A 292 -34.01 -29.11 -51.83
N GLY A 293 -35.31 -29.43 -51.80
CA GLY A 293 -36.21 -29.23 -52.95
C GLY A 293 -36.47 -27.75 -53.28
N LYS A 294 -36.42 -26.87 -52.27
CA LYS A 294 -36.63 -25.42 -52.46
C LYS A 294 -35.42 -24.75 -53.11
N TRP A 295 -34.21 -25.15 -52.70
CA TRP A 295 -32.96 -24.68 -53.29
C TRP A 295 -32.79 -25.15 -54.74
N GLU A 296 -33.10 -26.40 -55.06
CA GLU A 296 -33.03 -26.89 -56.46
C GLU A 296 -34.02 -26.16 -57.39
N LYS A 297 -35.24 -25.86 -56.92
CA LYS A 297 -36.22 -25.09 -57.69
C LYS A 297 -35.77 -23.65 -57.93
N LEU A 298 -35.12 -23.03 -56.94
CA LEU A 298 -34.56 -21.68 -57.07
C LEU A 298 -33.34 -21.67 -57.99
N ALA A 299 -32.45 -22.66 -57.89
CA ALA A 299 -31.30 -22.81 -58.78
C ALA A 299 -31.72 -23.05 -60.24
N LYS A 300 -32.71 -23.91 -60.50
CA LYS A 300 -33.27 -24.12 -61.85
C LYS A 300 -33.94 -22.86 -62.40
N LYS A 301 -34.66 -22.09 -61.57
CA LYS A 301 -35.24 -20.79 -61.98
C LYS A 301 -34.16 -19.75 -62.30
N ALA A 302 -33.08 -19.69 -61.51
CA ALA A 302 -31.96 -18.78 -61.75
C ALA A 302 -31.22 -19.13 -63.04
N ALA A 303 -30.91 -20.41 -63.27
CA ALA A 303 -30.27 -20.89 -64.50
C ALA A 303 -31.12 -20.61 -65.75
N LYS A 304 -32.44 -20.81 -65.67
CA LYS A 304 -33.37 -20.52 -66.78
C LYS A 304 -33.49 -19.02 -67.06
N LYS A 305 -33.37 -18.17 -66.04
CA LYS A 305 -33.31 -16.70 -66.22
C LYS A 305 -31.99 -16.29 -66.87
N LEU A 306 -30.85 -16.83 -66.44
CA LEU A 306 -29.54 -16.54 -67.03
C LEU A 306 -29.47 -16.92 -68.51
N GLN A 307 -29.90 -18.12 -68.88
CA GLN A 307 -29.96 -18.54 -70.30
C GLN A 307 -30.89 -17.64 -71.14
N LYS A 308 -32.00 -17.15 -70.57
CA LYS A 308 -32.92 -16.25 -71.28
C LYS A 308 -32.29 -14.87 -71.49
N THR A 309 -31.50 -14.39 -70.54
CA THR A 309 -30.77 -13.13 -70.63
C THR A 309 -29.62 -13.23 -71.64
N GLU A 310 -28.87 -14.33 -71.65
CA GLU A 310 -27.81 -14.60 -72.62
C GLU A 310 -28.32 -14.74 -74.06
N LYS A 311 -29.46 -15.42 -74.26
CA LYS A 311 -30.09 -15.47 -75.59
C LYS A 311 -30.54 -14.10 -76.08
N ARG A 312 -31.06 -13.25 -75.18
CA ARG A 312 -31.47 -11.88 -75.52
C ARG A 312 -30.28 -10.97 -75.84
N SER A 313 -29.16 -11.09 -75.13
CA SER A 313 -27.95 -10.33 -75.42
C SER A 313 -27.31 -10.77 -76.74
N ALA A 314 -27.24 -12.08 -77.01
CA ALA A 314 -26.75 -12.60 -78.29
C ALA A 314 -27.58 -12.12 -79.49
N GLN A 315 -28.91 -12.12 -79.35
CA GLN A 315 -29.82 -11.65 -80.40
C GLN A 315 -29.71 -10.14 -80.63
N ARG A 316 -29.47 -9.35 -79.56
CA ARG A 316 -29.22 -7.90 -79.65
C ARG A 316 -27.90 -7.59 -80.33
N ILE A 317 -26.85 -8.39 -80.07
CA ILE A 317 -25.54 -8.24 -80.74
C ILE A 317 -25.65 -8.58 -82.23
N GLN A 318 -26.44 -9.60 -82.60
CA GLN A 318 -26.69 -9.94 -84.00
C GLN A 318 -27.46 -8.85 -84.74
N THR A 319 -28.52 -8.28 -84.14
CA THR A 319 -29.28 -7.19 -84.77
C THR A 319 -28.44 -5.93 -84.93
N THR A 320 -27.59 -5.58 -83.95
CA THR A 320 -26.64 -4.46 -84.05
C THR A 320 -25.56 -4.69 -85.11
N ARG A 321 -25.08 -5.94 -85.29
CA ARG A 321 -24.15 -6.27 -86.38
C ARG A 321 -24.81 -6.19 -87.76
N GLN A 322 -26.07 -6.59 -87.88
CA GLN A 322 -26.82 -6.49 -89.13
C GLN A 322 -27.15 -5.03 -89.50
N SER A 323 -27.47 -4.17 -88.52
CA SER A 323 -27.70 -2.74 -88.77
C SER A 323 -26.43 -2.03 -89.22
N ARG A 324 -25.27 -2.30 -88.59
CA ARG A 324 -23.97 -1.74 -89.01
C ARG A 324 -23.55 -2.20 -90.42
N LYS A 325 -23.81 -3.46 -90.78
CA LYS A 325 -23.57 -3.94 -92.16
C LYS A 325 -24.49 -3.28 -93.21
N ARG A 326 -25.69 -2.83 -92.81
CA ARG A 326 -26.61 -2.09 -93.70
C ARG A 326 -26.21 -0.63 -93.86
N GLU A 327 -25.64 0.00 -92.83
CA GLU A 327 -25.08 1.37 -92.93
C GLU A 327 -23.80 1.41 -93.78
N GLN A 328 -22.91 0.43 -93.65
CA GLN A 328 -21.69 0.36 -94.48
C GLN A 328 -21.95 0.04 -95.96
N LYS A 329 -23.16 -0.41 -96.33
CA LYS A 329 -23.56 -0.64 -97.73
C LYS A 329 -24.25 0.57 -98.38
N LYS A 330 -24.44 1.67 -97.63
CA LYS A 330 -25.06 2.92 -98.08
C LYS A 330 -24.08 4.09 -98.22
N MET A 331 -22.78 3.83 -98.04
CA MET A 331 -21.67 4.67 -98.46
C MET A 331 -21.03 4.04 -99.69
#